data_AF-A0A8C4MYE4-F1
#
_entry.id   AF-A0A8C4MYE4-F1
#
_cell.length_a   1.000
_cell.length_b   1.000
_cell.length_c   1.000
_cell.angle_alpha   90.00
_cell.angle_beta   90.00
_cell.angle_gamma   90.00
#
_symmetry.space_group_name_H-M   'P 1'
#
loop_
_entity.id
_entity.type
_entity.pdbx_description
1 polymer ?
#
loop_
_entity_poly.entity_id
_entity_poly.type
_entity_poly.pdbx_seq_one_letter_code
_entity_poly.pdbx_strand_id
1 'polypeptide(L)' 'MEVFVMICHHKITISGDTKESSPMPELKRLVEGILEWPPAQQRLYENDQLPDDIKCTHSRSAARG' A
#
# COMPACT_ATOMS: atom_id res chain seq x y z
N MET A 1 -0.81 -8.78 -12.47
CA MET A 1 0.65 -8.61 -12.61
C MET A 1 1.29 -8.69 -11.22
N GLU A 2 2.61 -8.87 -11.11
CA GLU A 2 3.33 -8.60 -9.86
C GLU A 2 3.76 -7.13 -9.88
N VAL A 3 3.57 -6.43 -8.76
CA VAL A 3 3.94 -5.04 -8.60
C VAL A 3 4.80 -4.90 -7.36
N PHE A 4 5.81 -4.04 -7.47
CA PHE A 4 6.65 -3.69 -6.35
C PHE A 4 5.98 -2.57 -5.55
N VAL A 5 5.88 -2.75 -4.24
CA VAL A 5 5.37 -1.74 -3.31
C VAL A 5 6.48 -1.24 -2.41
N MET A 6 6.49 0.06 -2.16
CA MET A 6 7.38 0.72 -1.21
C MET A 6 6.54 1.45 -0.18
N ILE A 7 6.74 1.08 1.08
CA ILE A 7 6.00 1.57 2.23
C ILE A 7 7.00 2.36 3.07
N CYS A 8 6.85 3.69 3.04
CA CYS A 8 7.78 4.61 3.67
C CYS A 8 7.13 5.26 4.89
N HIS A 9 7.76 5.15 6.06
CA HIS A 9 7.36 5.84 7.29
C HIS A 9 8.56 6.40 8.06
N HIS A 10 8.62 7.72 8.20
CA HIS A 10 9.78 8.45 8.73
C HIS A 10 11.11 8.02 8.07
N LYS A 11 11.91 7.23 8.78
CA LYS A 11 13.24 6.75 8.36
C LYS A 11 13.22 5.27 7.95
N ILE A 12 12.07 4.62 8.01
CA ILE A 12 11.90 3.20 7.70
C ILE A 12 11.25 3.08 6.33
N THR A 13 11.88 2.31 5.45
CA THR A 13 11.34 1.93 4.15
C THR A 13 11.24 0.42 4.10
N ILE A 14 10.02 -0.09 3.91
CA ILE A 14 9.75 -1.51 3.67
C ILE A 14 9.40 -1.64 2.20
N SER A 15 10.04 -2.58 1.53
CA SER A 15 9.77 -2.85 0.13
C SER A 15 9.51 -4.33 -0.11
N GLY A 16 8.61 -4.64 -1.03
CA GLY A 16 8.35 -6.02 -1.39
C GLY A 16 7.45 -6.14 -2.60
N ASP A 17 7.31 -7.37 -3.06
CA ASP A 17 6.48 -7.71 -4.22
C ASP A 17 5.08 -8.13 -3.76
N THR A 18 4.07 -7.69 -4.48
CA THR A 18 2.68 -8.12 -4.27
C THR A 18 1.96 -8.30 -5.59
N LYS A 19 0.82 -8.98 -5.57
CA LYS A 19 -0.04 -9.03 -6.74
C LYS A 19 -0.73 -7.67 -6.91
N GLU A 20 -0.85 -7.25 -8.16
CA GLU A 20 -1.59 -6.07 -8.58
C GLU A 20 -3.11 -6.16 -8.28
N SER A 21 -3.59 -7.36 -7.96
CA SER A 21 -4.96 -7.61 -7.50
C SER A 21 -5.07 -7.70 -5.98
N SER A 22 -3.96 -7.57 -5.24
CA SER A 22 -3.97 -7.65 -3.79
C SER A 22 -4.78 -6.48 -3.20
N PRO A 23 -5.71 -6.77 -2.28
CA PRO A 23 -6.52 -5.72 -1.65
C PRO A 23 -5.68 -4.96 -0.62
N MET A 24 -5.93 -3.65 -0.46
CA MET A 24 -5.23 -2.80 0.52
C MET A 24 -5.18 -3.36 1.96
N PRO A 25 -6.22 -4.01 2.50
CA PRO A 25 -6.18 -4.59 3.83
C PRO A 25 -5.13 -5.69 4.02
N GLU A 26 -4.78 -6.44 2.98
CA GLU A 26 -3.71 -7.44 3.05
C GLU A 26 -2.34 -6.79 3.19
N LEU A 27 -2.10 -5.70 2.47
CA LEU A 27 -0.85 -4.93 2.60
C LEU A 27 -0.74 -4.30 3.99
N LYS A 28 -1.84 -3.78 4.54
CA LYS A 28 -1.85 -3.24 5.91
C LYS A 28 -1.51 -4.30 6.97
N ARG A 29 -1.98 -5.54 6.79
CA ARG A 29 -1.60 -6.67 7.67
C ARG A 29 -0.12 -7.03 7.57
N LEU A 30 0.46 -6.93 6.37
CA LEU A 30 1.88 -7.19 6.17
C LEU A 30 2.74 -6.14 6.87
N VAL A 31 2.32 -4.87 6.81
CA VAL A 31 2.94 -3.77 7.56
C VAL A 31 2.75 -3.92 9.06
N GLU A 32 1.59 -4.39 9.52
CA GLU A 32 1.34 -4.69 10.95
C GLU A 32 2.35 -5.72 11.46
N GLY A 33 2.62 -6.78 10.70
CA GLY A 33 3.62 -7.78 11.09
C GLY A 33 5.06 -7.28 11.15
N ILE A 34 5.39 -6.17 10.47
CA ILE A 34 6.76 -5.63 10.42
C ILE A 34 6.95 -4.46 11.38
N LEU A 35 5.96 -3.57 11.47
CA LEU A 35 6.02 -2.35 12.28
C LEU A 35 5.26 -2.45 13.61
N GLU A 36 4.55 -3.56 13.85
CA GLU A 36 3.69 -3.78 15.02
C GLU A 36 2.62 -2.70 15.21
N TRP A 37 2.19 -2.07 14.10
CA TRP A 37 1.12 -1.07 14.10
C TRP A 37 -0.19 -1.61 13.57
N PRO A 38 -1.32 -1.33 14.26
CA PRO A 38 -2.62 -1.81 13.82
C PRO A 38 -3.01 -1.20 12.45
N PRO A 39 -3.68 -1.94 11.56
CA PRO A 39 -4.10 -1.48 10.23
C PRO A 39 -4.86 -0.15 10.23
N ALA A 40 -5.64 0.13 11.28
CA ALA A 40 -6.41 1.37 11.42
C ALA A 40 -5.54 2.63 11.58
N GLN A 41 -4.29 2.48 12.04
CA GLN A 41 -3.33 3.58 12.18
C GLN A 41 -2.45 3.75 10.95
N GLN A 42 -2.57 2.85 9.96
CA GLN A 42 -1.75 2.87 8.76
C GLN A 42 -2.47 3.57 7.60
N ARG A 43 -1.74 4.48 6.95
CA ARG A 43 -2.16 5.14 5.70
C ARG A 43 -1.20 4.75 4.60
N LEU A 44 -1.67 3.93 3.67
CA LEU A 44 -0.95 3.56 2.47
C LEU A 44 -1.30 4.56 1.37
N TYR A 45 -0.33 5.03 0.60
CA TYR A 45 -0.56 5.99 -0.48
C TYR A 45 -0.18 5.36 -1.83
N GLU A 46 -1.00 5.59 -2.85
CA GLU A 46 -0.71 5.29 -4.24
C GLU A 46 -0.63 6.62 -5.00
N ASN A 47 0.54 6.97 -5.57
CA ASN A 47 0.73 8.26 -6.28
C ASN A 47 0.29 9.49 -5.46
N ASP A 48 0.66 9.55 -4.18
CA ASP A 48 0.27 10.60 -3.23
C ASP A 48 -1.23 10.66 -2.88
N GLN A 49 -2.04 9.72 -3.39
CA GLN A 49 -3.45 9.59 -3.04
C GLN A 49 -3.65 8.49 -2.01
N LEU A 50 -4.49 8.75 -1.00
CA LEU A 50 -4.95 7.74 -0.05
C LEU A 50 -6.04 6.91 -0.73
N PRO A 51 -5.83 5.62 -1.03
CA PRO A 51 -6.86 4.77 -1.61
C PRO A 51 -7.96 4.49 -0.57
N ASP A 52 -9.20 4.35 -1.03
CA ASP A 52 -10.25 3.76 -0.20
C ASP A 52 -9.82 2.38 0.31
N ASP A 53 -10.18 2.01 1.54
CA ASP A 53 -9.79 0.74 2.16
C ASP A 53 -10.25 -0.51 1.36
N ILE A 54 -11.17 -0.33 0.40
CA ILE A 54 -11.73 -1.38 -0.47
C ILE A 54 -11.03 -1.42 -1.85
N LYS A 55 -10.16 -0.45 -2.15
CA LYS A 55 -9.45 -0.38 -3.43
C LYS A 55 -8.35 -1.44 -3.48
N CYS A 56 -8.21 -2.11 -4.62
CA CYS A 56 -7.02 -2.91 -4.91
C CYS A 56 -5.91 -1.98 -5.43
N THR A 57 -4.67 -2.49 -5.47
CA THR A 57 -3.51 -1.79 -6.07
C THR A 57 -3.69 -1.39 -7.53
N HIS A 58 -4.73 -1.90 -8.20
CA HIS A 58 -5.27 -1.37 -9.45
C HIS A 58 -6.22 -0.20 -9.20
N SER A 59 -5.69 1.00 -9.02
CA SER A 59 -6.47 2.18 -9.31
C SER A 59 -5.67 3.16 -10.15
N ARG A 60 -5.40 2.75 -11.38
CA ARG A 60 -4.78 3.58 -12.40
C ARG A 60 -5.66 4.83 -12.63
N SER A 61 -5.43 5.90 -11.88
CA SER A 61 -5.89 7.24 -12.22
C SER A 61 -5.05 7.68 -13.41
N ALA A 62 -5.58 7.42 -14.60
CA ALA A 62 -5.12 8.04 -15.83
C ALA A 62 -5.37 9.55 -15.72
N ALA A 63 -4.42 10.30 -15.16
CA ALA A 63 -4.41 11.76 -15.18
C ALA A 63 -3.03 12.32 -14.84
N ARG A 64 -2.05 12.14 -15.72
CA ARG A 64 -1.00 13.15 -15.94
C ARG A 64 -0.78 13.23 -17.46
N GLY A 65 -1.04 14.43 -17.99
CA GLY A 65 -1.05 14.74 -19.43
C GLY A 65 0.32 14.77 -20.08
#